data_AF-A0A2V5VGK8-F1
#
_entry.id   AF-A0A2V5VGK8-F1
#
_cell.length_a   1.000
_cell.length_b   1.000
_cell.length_c   1.000
_cell.angle_alpha   90.00
_cell.angle_beta   90.00
_cell.angle_gamma   90.00
#
_symmetry.space_group_name_H-M   'P 1'
#
loop_
_entity.id
_entity.type
_entity.pdbx_description
1 polymer ?
#
loop_
_entity_poly.entity_id
_entity_poly.type
_entity_poly.pdbx_seq_one_letter_code
_entity_poly.pdbx_strand_id
1 'polypeptide(L)'
;KAGGAYLPLDPTYPAAWLTFFLDDGQVPVVVAGQRIKERVPKGVYQTILLDDLGRVADFPPLAQSAPAKAAATPKNLAYVIYTSGSTGQPKGVEIAHESLLNLVHWHQQAFGVKSADRASQVANVGFDAAVWEMWPYLATGASLYFAEDETVSDPESLRDWLVAQRITISFIPTPIAEHLLKLPWPSETALRTMLTGADTLHGYLPVGLPFLLVNNYGPTECTVVATSGPVHSNDSTHELPPIGCPIVNTQVYILDESGKQVPMETAGELHIGGMGVARGYRNRPELTAQRFIPNPFGAKPGERLFKTGDLARLLSDGQIAFLGRIDEQVKVRGFRVEPNEVTATLNEHPHIQQSVVVAREVAPGDTRLIAYFVAVPQSHPTLGELRDFLGARLPDFMVPATFVRLEKLPLTANGKVDRMSLPAPEDTKLERLLELEHVDVDENFFSLGGHSLLGAQLVARLRDTFGIEMPLRVIFEAPSVAELSSEIDRLLVAKVEAMSEKEVQRLLNSMPETSSKILPK
;
A
#
# COMPACT_ATOMS: atom_id res chain seq x y z
N LYS A 1 -0.72 23.52 -13.65
CA LYS A 1 -1.03 24.89 -14.13
C LYS A 1 0.23 25.71 -14.45
N ALA A 2 1.22 25.79 -13.55
CA ALA A 2 2.47 26.51 -13.77
C ALA A 2 3.47 25.86 -14.76
N GLY A 3 3.05 24.85 -15.52
CA GLY A 3 3.91 24.10 -16.45
C GLY A 3 4.89 23.10 -15.81
N GLY A 4 5.01 23.08 -14.47
CA GLY A 4 5.80 22.09 -13.74
C GLY A 4 5.07 20.76 -13.51
N ALA A 5 5.85 19.72 -13.24
CA ALA A 5 5.38 18.44 -12.73
C ALA A 5 5.54 18.40 -11.21
N TYR A 6 4.64 17.72 -10.50
CA TYR A 6 4.78 17.57 -9.05
C TYR A 6 5.43 16.24 -8.69
N LEU A 7 6.15 16.24 -7.57
CA LEU A 7 6.70 15.07 -6.91
C LEU A 7 6.05 15.03 -5.52
N PRO A 8 5.10 14.11 -5.25
CA PRO A 8 4.52 14.03 -3.92
C PRO A 8 5.57 13.52 -2.94
N LEU A 9 5.60 14.14 -1.76
CA LEU A 9 6.48 13.77 -0.66
C LEU A 9 5.58 13.41 0.53
N ASP A 10 5.63 12.16 0.95
CA ASP A 10 4.96 11.72 2.16
C ASP A 10 5.81 12.17 3.37
N PRO A 11 5.32 13.09 4.22
CA PRO A 11 6.08 13.57 5.36
C PRO A 11 6.36 12.47 6.39
N THR A 12 5.67 11.33 6.35
CA THR A 12 5.93 10.19 7.25
C THR A 12 7.21 9.44 6.89
N TYR A 13 7.70 9.57 5.65
CA TYR A 13 8.94 8.91 5.23
C TYR A 13 10.18 9.46 5.97
N PRO A 14 11.22 8.63 6.13
CA PRO A 14 12.48 9.06 6.71
C PRO A 14 13.09 10.24 5.94
N ALA A 15 13.73 11.16 6.67
CA ALA A 15 14.34 12.36 6.09
C ALA A 15 15.38 12.03 4.99
N ALA A 16 16.08 10.89 5.11
CA ALA A 16 17.03 10.42 4.11
C ALA A 16 16.36 10.16 2.74
N TRP A 17 15.19 9.51 2.74
CA TRP A 17 14.41 9.26 1.52
C TRP A 17 13.89 10.55 0.91
N LEU A 18 13.33 11.44 1.74
CA LEU A 18 12.84 12.74 1.28
C LEU A 18 13.97 13.58 0.67
N THR A 19 15.15 13.58 1.29
CA THR A 19 16.34 14.26 0.76
C THR A 19 16.74 13.66 -0.59
N PHE A 20 16.83 12.33 -0.68
CA PHE A 20 17.15 11.64 -1.92
C PHE A 20 16.16 11.98 -3.05
N PHE A 21 14.85 12.01 -2.77
CA PHE A 21 13.81 12.35 -3.76
C PHE A 21 13.97 13.77 -4.29
N LEU A 22 14.27 14.73 -3.40
CA LEU A 22 14.48 16.13 -3.74
C LEU A 22 15.75 16.32 -4.59
N ASP A 23 16.83 15.63 -4.23
CA ASP A 23 18.12 15.71 -4.91
C ASP A 23 18.07 15.05 -6.30
N ASP A 24 17.57 13.81 -6.40
CA ASP A 24 17.43 13.10 -7.68
C ASP A 24 16.38 13.77 -8.59
N GLY A 25 15.31 14.30 -7.99
CA GLY A 25 14.31 15.10 -8.69
C GLY A 25 14.85 16.43 -9.21
N GLN A 26 15.95 16.94 -8.63
CA GLN A 26 16.45 18.31 -8.83
C GLN A 26 15.34 19.35 -8.58
N VAL A 27 14.62 19.20 -7.47
CA VAL A 27 13.42 19.97 -7.17
C VAL A 27 13.80 21.43 -6.85
N PRO A 28 13.30 22.43 -7.60
CA PRO A 28 13.64 23.83 -7.35
C PRO A 28 12.73 24.51 -6.32
N VAL A 29 11.53 23.97 -6.11
CA VAL A 29 10.49 24.54 -5.24
C VAL A 29 9.80 23.43 -4.47
N VAL A 30 9.70 23.59 -3.15
CA VAL A 30 8.92 22.71 -2.27
C VAL A 30 7.71 23.47 -1.75
N VAL A 31 6.52 22.90 -1.92
CA VAL A 31 5.28 23.45 -1.40
C VAL A 31 4.86 22.61 -0.20
N ALA A 32 4.65 23.24 0.95
CA ALA A 32 4.31 22.56 2.20
C ALA A 32 3.30 23.37 3.03
N GLY A 33 2.67 22.73 4.00
CA GLY A 33 1.91 23.41 5.05
C GLY A 33 2.81 23.73 6.26
N GLN A 34 2.44 24.73 7.05
CA GLN A 34 3.15 25.17 8.24
C GLN A 34 3.36 24.03 9.24
N ARG A 35 2.34 23.18 9.40
CA ARG A 35 2.36 22.00 10.29
C ARG A 35 3.53 21.06 10.03
N ILE A 36 3.95 20.92 8.78
CA ILE A 36 4.98 19.95 8.37
C ILE A 36 6.30 20.61 8.00
N LYS A 37 6.43 21.93 8.21
CA LYS A 37 7.62 22.72 7.83
C LYS A 37 8.92 22.12 8.38
N GLU A 38 8.91 21.68 9.63
CA GLU A 38 10.09 21.11 10.29
C GLU A 38 10.48 19.73 9.74
N ARG A 39 9.55 19.02 9.09
CA ARG A 39 9.80 17.72 8.45
C ARG A 39 10.29 17.85 7.00
N VAL A 40 10.20 19.04 6.41
CA VAL A 40 10.81 19.30 5.10
C VAL A 40 12.32 19.25 5.27
N PRO A 41 13.05 18.42 4.49
CA PRO A 41 14.50 18.38 4.56
C PRO A 41 15.14 19.76 4.36
N LYS A 42 16.42 19.90 4.67
CA LYS A 42 17.20 21.09 4.30
C LYS A 42 17.84 20.85 2.94
N GLY A 43 17.73 21.81 2.02
CA GLY A 43 18.29 21.69 0.69
C GLY A 43 18.31 23.01 -0.08
N VAL A 44 18.74 22.97 -1.33
CA VAL A 44 18.85 24.15 -2.21
C VAL A 44 17.59 24.29 -3.07
N TYR A 45 16.50 24.68 -2.43
CA TYR A 45 15.20 24.95 -3.08
C TYR A 45 14.45 26.08 -2.37
N GLN A 46 13.51 26.69 -3.08
CA GLN A 46 12.58 27.63 -2.49
C GLN A 46 11.45 26.87 -1.78
N THR A 47 11.30 27.06 -0.47
CA THR A 47 10.13 26.56 0.25
C THR A 47 9.00 27.59 0.23
N ILE A 48 7.82 27.18 -0.22
CA ILE A 48 6.59 27.95 -0.19
C ILE A 48 5.65 27.29 0.83
N LEU A 49 5.29 28.04 1.87
CA LEU A 49 4.35 27.60 2.88
C LEU A 49 2.95 28.09 2.49
N LEU A 50 2.03 27.17 2.24
CA LEU A 50 0.69 27.50 1.75
C LEU A 50 -0.09 28.37 2.73
N ASP A 51 0.14 28.19 4.04
CA ASP A 51 -0.52 28.96 5.10
C ASP A 51 -0.05 30.44 5.13
N ASP A 52 1.17 30.72 4.65
CA ASP A 52 1.75 32.07 4.61
C ASP A 52 1.24 32.88 3.40
N LEU A 53 0.56 32.23 2.45
CA LEU A 53 0.06 32.87 1.23
C LEU A 53 -1.17 33.77 1.47
N GLY A 54 -1.66 33.89 2.70
CA GLY A 54 -2.85 34.67 3.05
C GLY A 54 -4.15 33.90 2.82
N ARG A 55 -5.31 34.55 3.02
CA ARG A 55 -6.60 33.89 2.76
C ARG A 55 -6.79 33.79 1.25
N VAL A 56 -7.41 32.72 0.77
CA VAL A 56 -7.77 32.56 -0.66
C VAL A 56 -8.53 33.78 -1.21
N ALA A 57 -9.27 34.48 -0.35
CA ALA A 57 -9.99 35.72 -0.68
C ALA A 57 -9.09 36.93 -1.01
N ASP A 58 -7.82 36.90 -0.60
CA ASP A 58 -6.84 37.96 -0.87
C ASP A 58 -6.20 37.80 -2.26
N PHE A 59 -6.41 36.64 -2.91
CA PHE A 59 -6.03 36.44 -4.30
C PHE A 59 -7.12 36.96 -5.25
N PRO A 60 -6.75 37.58 -6.38
CA PRO A 60 -7.72 37.92 -7.41
C PRO A 60 -8.48 36.66 -7.86
N PRO A 61 -9.77 36.76 -8.21
CA PRO A 61 -10.59 35.62 -8.60
C PRO A 61 -9.86 34.71 -9.60
N LEU A 62 -9.88 33.40 -9.38
CA LEU A 62 -9.15 32.39 -10.17
C LEU A 62 -9.32 32.55 -11.70
N ALA A 63 -10.46 33.06 -12.16
CA ALA A 63 -10.73 33.32 -13.58
C ALA A 63 -9.91 34.48 -14.17
N GLN A 64 -9.44 35.42 -13.34
CA GLN A 64 -8.61 36.56 -13.74
C GLN A 64 -7.11 36.27 -13.64
N SER A 65 -6.70 35.26 -12.84
CA SER A 65 -5.31 34.89 -12.61
C SER A 65 -4.88 33.56 -13.24
N ALA A 66 -5.83 32.78 -13.79
CA ALA A 66 -5.49 31.61 -14.58
C ALA A 66 -4.77 32.03 -15.87
N PRO A 67 -3.58 31.47 -16.19
CA PRO A 67 -2.89 31.82 -17.42
C PRO A 67 -3.78 31.50 -18.63
N ALA A 68 -3.95 32.48 -19.52
CA ALA A 68 -4.83 32.38 -20.69
C ALA A 68 -4.49 31.21 -21.63
N LYS A 69 -3.26 30.69 -21.55
CA LYS A 69 -2.84 29.42 -22.15
C LYS A 69 -2.07 28.62 -21.11
N ALA A 70 -2.40 27.34 -20.99
CA ALA A 70 -1.59 26.40 -20.21
C ALA A 70 -0.20 26.31 -20.87
N ALA A 71 0.86 26.50 -20.08
CA ALA A 71 2.23 26.29 -20.54
C ALA A 71 2.56 24.80 -20.77
N ALA A 72 1.75 23.90 -20.23
CA ALA A 72 1.91 22.45 -20.36
C ALA A 72 1.30 21.92 -21.65
N THR A 73 2.03 21.01 -22.30
CA THR A 73 1.60 20.17 -23.41
C THR A 73 1.32 18.75 -22.91
N PRO A 74 0.59 17.91 -23.66
CA PRO A 74 0.35 16.51 -23.26
C PRO A 74 1.63 15.69 -23.04
N LYS A 75 2.73 16.06 -23.71
CA LYS A 75 4.03 15.38 -23.56
C LYS A 75 4.82 15.82 -22.34
N ASN A 76 4.46 16.93 -21.69
CA ASN A 76 5.12 17.35 -20.45
C ASN A 76 4.80 16.36 -19.33
N LEU A 77 5.68 16.28 -18.34
CA LEU A 77 5.43 15.49 -17.15
C LEU A 77 4.26 16.07 -16.37
N ALA A 78 3.34 15.20 -15.96
CA ALA A 78 2.31 15.53 -14.99
C ALA A 78 2.85 15.37 -13.57
N TYR A 79 3.54 14.25 -13.32
CA TYR A 79 4.14 13.94 -12.02
C TYR A 79 5.32 12.97 -12.12
N VAL A 80 6.08 12.89 -11.04
CA VAL A 80 7.09 11.86 -10.79
C VAL A 80 6.75 11.18 -9.48
N ILE A 81 6.72 9.86 -9.43
CA ILE A 81 6.53 9.08 -8.20
C ILE A 81 7.69 8.12 -8.01
N TYR A 82 8.27 8.09 -6.82
CA TYR A 82 9.34 7.15 -6.50
C TYR A 82 8.77 5.83 -6.03
N THR A 83 9.39 4.75 -6.51
CA THR A 83 9.12 3.38 -6.09
C THR A 83 10.41 2.72 -5.63
N SER A 84 10.31 1.65 -4.83
CA SER A 84 11.46 0.86 -4.39
C SER A 84 12.23 0.30 -5.60
N GLY A 85 13.57 0.31 -5.51
CA GLY A 85 14.45 -0.07 -6.62
C GLY A 85 15.29 -1.31 -6.33
N SER A 86 15.37 -2.22 -7.30
CA SER A 86 16.12 -3.48 -7.18
C SER A 86 17.62 -3.31 -6.98
N THR A 87 18.17 -2.12 -7.27
CA THR A 87 19.58 -1.75 -7.02
C THR A 87 19.81 -1.18 -5.61
N GLY A 88 18.79 -1.21 -4.75
CA GLY A 88 18.85 -0.73 -3.37
C GLY A 88 18.72 0.79 -3.20
N GLN A 89 18.20 1.49 -4.22
CA GLN A 89 17.85 2.91 -4.14
C GLN A 89 16.51 3.13 -4.85
N PRO A 90 15.64 4.02 -4.36
CA PRO A 90 14.37 4.32 -5.02
C PRO A 90 14.56 4.85 -6.45
N LYS A 91 13.56 4.63 -7.30
CA LYS A 91 13.54 5.06 -8.71
C LYS A 91 12.33 5.93 -9.00
N GLY A 92 12.56 7.14 -9.52
CA GLY A 92 11.51 8.08 -9.89
C GLY A 92 10.89 7.73 -11.25
N VAL A 93 9.61 7.36 -11.29
CA VAL A 93 8.88 7.06 -12.51
C VAL A 93 8.29 8.33 -13.09
N GLU A 94 8.66 8.68 -14.32
CA GLU A 94 8.26 9.92 -14.99
C GLU A 94 6.96 9.74 -15.81
N ILE A 95 5.84 10.29 -15.35
CA ILE A 95 4.53 10.17 -16.01
C ILE A 95 4.15 11.45 -16.75
N ALA A 96 3.78 11.30 -18.03
CA ALA A 96 3.34 12.39 -18.88
C ALA A 96 1.85 12.69 -18.73
N HIS A 97 1.44 13.92 -19.06
CA HIS A 97 0.03 14.32 -19.06
C HIS A 97 -0.84 13.43 -19.96
N GLU A 98 -0.36 13.04 -21.14
CA GLU A 98 -1.12 12.20 -22.07
C GLU A 98 -1.47 10.83 -21.49
N SER A 99 -0.54 10.22 -20.73
CA SER A 99 -0.77 8.94 -20.05
C SER A 99 -1.82 9.09 -18.94
N LEU A 100 -1.70 10.15 -18.13
CA LEU A 100 -2.69 10.44 -17.08
C LEU A 100 -4.07 10.76 -17.67
N LEU A 101 -4.14 11.51 -18.78
CA LEU A 101 -5.40 11.82 -19.44
C LEU A 101 -6.08 10.57 -20.01
N ASN A 102 -5.32 9.58 -20.48
CA ASN A 102 -5.86 8.29 -20.90
C ASN A 102 -6.55 7.58 -19.73
N LEU A 103 -5.87 7.48 -18.58
CA LEU A 103 -6.43 6.89 -17.35
C LEU A 103 -7.70 7.62 -16.91
N VAL A 104 -7.65 8.96 -16.86
CA VAL A 104 -8.78 9.81 -16.47
C VAL A 104 -10.00 9.59 -17.37
N HIS A 105 -9.80 9.64 -18.68
CA HIS A 105 -10.89 9.46 -19.63
C HIS A 105 -11.47 8.05 -19.56
N TRP A 106 -10.63 7.03 -19.50
CA TRP A 106 -11.07 5.65 -19.33
C TRP A 106 -11.92 5.48 -18.08
N HIS A 107 -11.44 5.93 -16.93
CA HIS A 107 -12.14 5.77 -15.65
C HIS A 107 -13.52 6.44 -15.67
N GLN A 108 -13.59 7.66 -16.21
CA GLN A 108 -14.85 8.40 -16.33
C GLN A 108 -15.88 7.63 -17.17
N GLN A 109 -15.45 7.00 -18.26
CA GLN A 109 -16.33 6.20 -19.12
C GLN A 109 -16.68 4.86 -18.47
N ALA A 110 -15.69 4.13 -17.96
CA ALA A 110 -15.85 2.79 -17.39
C ALA A 110 -16.79 2.79 -16.18
N PHE A 111 -16.69 3.81 -15.32
CA PHE A 111 -17.49 3.91 -14.10
C PHE A 111 -18.57 4.99 -14.16
N GLY A 112 -18.80 5.58 -15.34
CA GLY A 112 -19.86 6.57 -15.55
C GLY A 112 -19.83 7.72 -14.54
N VAL A 113 -18.65 8.29 -14.29
CA VAL A 113 -18.45 9.35 -13.29
C VAL A 113 -19.23 10.60 -13.70
N LYS A 114 -19.95 11.20 -12.75
CA LYS A 114 -20.76 12.42 -12.91
C LYS A 114 -20.42 13.43 -11.83
N SER A 115 -20.79 14.70 -12.02
CA SER A 115 -20.55 15.77 -11.03
C SER A 115 -21.24 15.55 -9.68
N ALA A 116 -22.26 14.70 -9.63
CA ALA A 116 -22.93 14.32 -8.37
C ALA A 116 -22.22 13.19 -7.60
N ASP A 117 -21.23 12.52 -8.21
CA ASP A 117 -20.50 11.45 -7.56
C ASP A 117 -19.61 11.98 -6.42
N ARG A 118 -19.39 11.11 -5.44
CA ARG A 118 -18.54 11.36 -4.27
C ARG A 118 -17.50 10.26 -4.24
N ALA A 119 -16.24 10.62 -4.36
CA ALA A 119 -15.14 9.68 -4.26
C ALA A 119 -14.33 9.91 -3.00
N SER A 120 -13.75 8.83 -2.50
CA SER A 120 -12.80 8.87 -1.39
C SER A 120 -11.40 9.19 -1.88
N GLN A 121 -10.63 9.86 -1.03
CA GLN A 121 -9.18 9.88 -1.06
C GLN A 121 -8.69 9.10 0.16
N VAL A 122 -8.24 7.87 -0.06
CA VAL A 122 -7.68 6.99 0.99
C VAL A 122 -6.24 6.58 0.69
N ALA A 123 -5.85 6.58 -0.59
CA ALA A 123 -4.50 6.27 -0.98
C ALA A 123 -3.56 7.40 -0.54
N ASN A 124 -2.47 6.99 0.10
CA ASN A 124 -1.41 7.91 0.50
C ASN A 124 -0.81 8.60 -0.74
N VAL A 125 -0.54 9.89 -0.62
CA VAL A 125 -0.10 10.76 -1.72
C VAL A 125 1.23 10.35 -2.35
N GLY A 126 2.07 9.58 -1.64
CA GLY A 126 3.29 8.98 -2.16
C GLY A 126 3.04 7.88 -3.20
N PHE A 127 1.79 7.42 -3.36
CA PHE A 127 1.39 6.39 -4.31
C PHE A 127 0.64 6.99 -5.49
N ASP A 128 0.80 6.33 -6.64
CA ASP A 128 0.13 6.74 -7.88
C ASP A 128 -1.38 6.45 -7.84
N ALA A 129 -1.84 5.53 -6.99
CA ALA A 129 -3.25 5.38 -6.66
C ALA A 129 -3.91 6.68 -6.20
N ALA A 130 -3.20 7.55 -5.45
CA ALA A 130 -3.74 8.85 -5.05
C ALA A 130 -4.05 9.74 -6.26
N VAL A 131 -3.25 9.63 -7.33
CA VAL A 131 -3.48 10.36 -8.59
C VAL A 131 -4.78 9.90 -9.24
N TRP A 132 -5.05 8.60 -9.20
CA TRP A 132 -6.27 8.00 -9.73
C TRP A 132 -7.51 8.32 -8.89
N GLU A 133 -7.37 8.44 -7.59
CA GLU A 133 -8.45 8.91 -6.71
C GLU A 133 -8.78 10.39 -6.90
N MET A 134 -7.84 11.22 -7.37
CA MET A 134 -8.08 12.66 -7.55
C MET A 134 -8.68 13.02 -8.91
N TRP A 135 -7.94 12.72 -9.98
CA TRP A 135 -8.13 13.42 -11.25
C TRP A 135 -9.40 13.05 -12.04
N PRO A 136 -9.85 11.79 -12.09
CA PRO A 136 -11.08 11.43 -12.81
C PRO A 136 -12.31 12.16 -12.29
N TYR A 137 -12.34 12.46 -10.99
CA TYR A 137 -13.47 13.10 -10.31
C TYR A 137 -13.41 14.62 -10.42
N LEU A 138 -12.25 15.23 -10.14
CA LEU A 138 -12.08 16.68 -10.26
C LEU A 138 -12.25 17.17 -11.70
N ALA A 139 -11.85 16.36 -12.70
CA ALA A 139 -12.03 16.70 -14.10
C ALA A 139 -13.51 16.67 -14.57
N THR A 140 -14.39 16.00 -13.82
CA THR A 140 -15.85 15.92 -14.12
C THR A 140 -16.69 16.83 -13.22
N GLY A 141 -16.07 17.52 -12.26
CA GLY A 141 -16.77 18.34 -11.26
C GLY A 141 -17.42 17.52 -10.14
N ALA A 142 -16.97 16.29 -9.92
CA ALA A 142 -17.36 15.46 -8.78
C ALA A 142 -16.64 15.90 -7.49
N SER A 143 -17.03 15.33 -6.35
CA SER A 143 -16.47 15.68 -5.04
C SER A 143 -15.47 14.63 -4.54
N LEU A 144 -14.41 15.09 -3.87
CA LEU A 144 -13.43 14.25 -3.16
C LEU A 144 -13.56 14.43 -1.65
N TYR A 145 -13.56 13.32 -0.93
CA TYR A 145 -13.63 13.26 0.54
C TYR A 145 -12.39 12.58 1.08
N PHE A 146 -11.67 13.25 1.97
CA PHE A 146 -10.45 12.72 2.56
C PHE A 146 -10.80 11.95 3.83
N ALA A 147 -10.39 10.69 3.89
CA ALA A 147 -10.45 9.91 5.12
C ALA A 147 -9.17 10.15 5.93
N GLU A 148 -9.28 10.10 7.26
CA GLU A 148 -8.11 10.13 8.16
C GLU A 148 -7.43 8.76 8.18
N ASP A 149 -6.11 8.72 8.39
CA ASP A 149 -5.32 7.49 8.35
C ASP A 149 -5.82 6.45 9.36
N GLU A 150 -6.23 6.91 10.56
CA GLU A 150 -6.84 6.08 11.60
C GLU A 150 -8.14 5.43 11.10
N THR A 151 -8.96 6.18 10.36
CA THR A 151 -10.20 5.66 9.78
C THR A 151 -9.92 4.62 8.71
N VAL A 152 -8.93 4.87 7.83
CA VAL A 152 -8.56 3.95 6.74
C VAL A 152 -7.99 2.64 7.29
N SER A 153 -7.28 2.70 8.41
CA SER A 153 -6.63 1.54 9.02
C SER A 153 -7.59 0.57 9.73
N ASP A 154 -8.79 1.02 10.09
CA ASP A 154 -9.84 0.19 10.69
C ASP A 154 -10.97 -0.08 9.68
N PRO A 155 -11.13 -1.32 9.17
CA PRO A 155 -12.16 -1.64 8.19
C PRO A 155 -13.58 -1.25 8.59
N GLU A 156 -13.94 -1.32 9.87
CA GLU A 156 -15.30 -0.96 10.29
C GLU A 156 -15.53 0.54 10.33
N SER A 157 -14.60 1.30 10.91
CA SER A 157 -14.61 2.76 10.83
C SER A 157 -14.61 3.23 9.38
N LEU A 158 -13.84 2.59 8.50
CA LEU A 158 -13.82 2.91 7.07
C LEU A 158 -15.16 2.64 6.40
N ARG A 159 -15.79 1.47 6.65
CA ARG A 159 -17.14 1.17 6.15
C ARG A 159 -18.13 2.25 6.60
N ASP A 160 -18.14 2.57 7.89
CA ASP A 160 -19.10 3.52 8.47
C ASP A 160 -18.87 4.92 7.93
N TRP A 161 -17.61 5.32 7.73
CA TRP A 161 -17.25 6.56 7.07
C TRP A 161 -17.70 6.61 5.62
N LEU A 162 -17.48 5.54 4.83
CA LEU A 162 -17.93 5.45 3.43
C LEU A 162 -19.45 5.63 3.32
N VAL A 163 -20.20 5.00 4.23
CA VAL A 163 -21.66 5.12 4.31
C VAL A 163 -22.08 6.53 4.72
N ALA A 164 -21.51 7.06 5.80
CA ALA A 164 -21.84 8.39 6.34
C ALA A 164 -21.55 9.51 5.33
N GLN A 165 -20.42 9.44 4.63
CA GLN A 165 -20.05 10.41 3.59
C GLN A 165 -20.80 10.18 2.26
N ARG A 166 -21.56 9.09 2.15
CA ARG A 166 -22.30 8.67 0.95
C ARG A 166 -21.38 8.55 -0.26
N ILE A 167 -20.21 7.93 -0.07
CA ILE A 167 -19.25 7.69 -1.15
C ILE A 167 -19.89 6.77 -2.21
N THR A 168 -19.78 7.13 -3.48
CA THR A 168 -20.36 6.39 -4.60
C THR A 168 -19.35 5.47 -5.28
N ILE A 169 -18.09 5.91 -5.40
CA ILE A 169 -16.99 5.10 -5.93
C ILE A 169 -15.77 5.27 -5.02
N SER A 170 -15.15 4.17 -4.63
CA SER A 170 -13.96 4.17 -3.77
C SER A 170 -12.93 3.21 -4.33
N PHE A 171 -11.68 3.65 -4.48
CA PHE A 171 -10.56 2.73 -4.52
C PHE A 171 -10.20 2.34 -3.09
N ILE A 172 -9.88 1.06 -2.88
CA ILE A 172 -9.43 0.51 -1.60
C ILE A 172 -8.28 -0.46 -1.94
N PRO A 173 -7.10 -0.34 -1.31
CA PRO A 173 -6.03 -1.33 -1.49
C PRO A 173 -6.52 -2.74 -1.14
N THR A 174 -6.15 -3.74 -1.94
CA THR A 174 -6.70 -5.11 -1.82
C THR A 174 -6.70 -5.69 -0.41
N PRO A 175 -5.62 -5.57 0.40
CA PRO A 175 -5.65 -6.11 1.77
C PRO A 175 -6.77 -5.52 2.62
N ILE A 176 -7.05 -4.22 2.49
CA ILE A 176 -8.14 -3.56 3.23
C ILE A 176 -9.49 -3.95 2.62
N ALA A 177 -9.59 -4.02 1.29
CA ALA A 177 -10.81 -4.38 0.58
C ALA A 177 -11.30 -5.78 1.00
N GLU A 178 -10.41 -6.76 1.10
CA GLU A 178 -10.76 -8.13 1.52
C GLU A 178 -11.36 -8.19 2.94
N HIS A 179 -10.96 -7.29 3.83
CA HIS A 179 -11.60 -7.14 5.14
C HIS A 179 -12.97 -6.45 5.02
N LEU A 180 -13.08 -5.35 4.25
CA LEU A 180 -14.36 -4.67 4.03
C LEU A 180 -15.43 -5.57 3.42
N LEU A 181 -15.05 -6.47 2.51
CA LEU A 181 -15.96 -7.41 1.85
C LEU A 181 -16.58 -8.41 2.84
N LYS A 182 -15.94 -8.67 3.98
CA LYS A 182 -16.43 -9.59 5.02
C LYS A 182 -17.37 -8.92 6.02
N LEU A 183 -17.45 -7.59 6.04
CA LEU A 183 -18.30 -6.86 6.96
C LEU A 183 -19.77 -6.84 6.51
N PRO A 184 -20.72 -6.73 7.45
CA PRO A 184 -22.10 -6.43 7.10
C PRO A 184 -22.19 -5.00 6.53
N TRP A 185 -22.80 -4.87 5.36
CA TRP A 185 -23.05 -3.58 4.71
C TRP A 185 -24.53 -3.19 4.80
N PRO A 186 -24.85 -1.93 5.13
CA PRO A 186 -26.23 -1.46 5.12
C PRO A 186 -26.75 -1.38 3.68
N SER A 187 -28.01 -1.74 3.48
CA SER A 187 -28.68 -1.69 2.17
C SER A 187 -28.79 -0.27 1.60
N GLU A 188 -28.75 0.75 2.47
CA GLU A 188 -28.87 2.17 2.09
C GLU A 188 -27.53 2.81 1.68
N THR A 189 -26.44 2.04 1.59
CA THR A 189 -25.15 2.59 1.14
C THR A 189 -25.26 3.23 -0.25
N ALA A 190 -24.57 4.37 -0.44
CA ALA A 190 -24.48 5.03 -1.73
C ALA A 190 -23.38 4.42 -2.63
N LEU A 191 -22.53 3.56 -2.05
CA LEU A 191 -21.42 2.92 -2.76
C LEU A 191 -21.99 2.01 -3.84
N ARG A 192 -21.63 2.29 -5.09
CA ARG A 192 -22.03 1.48 -6.26
C ARG A 192 -20.87 0.70 -6.84
N THR A 193 -19.63 1.13 -6.60
CA THR A 193 -18.43 0.48 -7.10
C THR A 193 -17.28 0.60 -6.10
N MET A 194 -16.78 -0.54 -5.66
CA MET A 194 -15.52 -0.68 -4.95
C MET A 194 -14.44 -1.13 -5.95
N LEU A 195 -13.42 -0.30 -6.12
CA LEU A 195 -12.26 -0.59 -6.94
C LEU A 195 -11.18 -1.14 -6.02
N THR A 196 -10.55 -2.26 -6.39
CA THR A 196 -9.45 -2.84 -5.64
C THR A 196 -8.24 -3.07 -6.54
N GLY A 197 -7.06 -3.17 -5.93
CA GLY A 197 -5.80 -3.37 -6.62
C GLY A 197 -4.61 -3.17 -5.69
N ALA A 198 -3.43 -2.99 -6.28
CA ALA A 198 -2.14 -2.90 -5.59
C ALA A 198 -1.67 -4.21 -4.92
N ASP A 199 -2.54 -5.19 -4.69
CA ASP A 199 -2.18 -6.54 -4.22
C ASP A 199 -2.97 -7.66 -4.93
N THR A 200 -2.54 -8.91 -4.72
CA THR A 200 -3.27 -10.09 -5.18
C THR A 200 -4.61 -10.18 -4.45
N LEU A 201 -5.69 -10.30 -5.21
CA LEU A 201 -7.03 -10.56 -4.66
C LEU A 201 -7.24 -12.07 -4.56
N HIS A 202 -7.62 -12.56 -3.39
CA HIS A 202 -7.77 -13.99 -3.08
C HIS A 202 -9.22 -14.44 -3.10
N GLY A 203 -10.17 -13.50 -3.02
CA GLY A 203 -11.60 -13.79 -2.94
C GLY A 203 -12.42 -13.11 -4.02
N TYR A 204 -13.49 -13.80 -4.42
CA TYR A 204 -14.54 -13.20 -5.23
C TYR A 204 -15.51 -12.39 -4.35
N LEU A 205 -16.33 -11.54 -4.99
CA LEU A 205 -17.33 -10.72 -4.30
C LEU A 205 -18.31 -11.60 -3.51
N PRO A 206 -18.48 -11.43 -2.20
CA PRO A 206 -19.51 -12.15 -1.44
C PRO A 206 -20.93 -11.88 -1.97
N VAL A 207 -21.77 -12.92 -1.94
CA VAL A 207 -23.17 -12.82 -2.37
C VAL A 207 -23.91 -11.80 -1.49
N GLY A 208 -24.67 -10.90 -2.12
CA GLY A 208 -25.57 -9.97 -1.43
C GLY A 208 -24.97 -8.61 -1.08
N LEU A 209 -23.70 -8.34 -1.43
CA LEU A 209 -23.15 -7.00 -1.30
C LEU A 209 -23.80 -6.02 -2.31
N PRO A 210 -24.11 -4.78 -1.89
CA PRO A 210 -24.91 -3.84 -2.68
C PRO A 210 -24.12 -3.07 -3.76
N PHE A 211 -22.89 -3.47 -4.06
CA PHE A 211 -21.99 -2.77 -4.98
C PHE A 211 -21.20 -3.74 -5.87
N LEU A 212 -20.64 -3.21 -6.94
CA LEU A 212 -19.71 -3.94 -7.81
C LEU A 212 -18.31 -3.93 -7.21
N LEU A 213 -17.61 -5.07 -7.24
CA LEU A 213 -16.18 -5.15 -7.02
C LEU A 213 -15.47 -5.21 -8.37
N VAL A 214 -14.42 -4.42 -8.53
CA VAL A 214 -13.62 -4.39 -9.76
C VAL A 214 -12.16 -4.52 -9.38
N ASN A 215 -11.51 -5.57 -9.89
CA ASN A 215 -10.08 -5.79 -9.71
C ASN A 215 -9.30 -5.00 -10.76
N ASN A 216 -8.27 -4.28 -10.32
CA ASN A 216 -7.45 -3.43 -11.17
C ASN A 216 -5.99 -3.77 -10.95
N TYR A 217 -5.26 -3.82 -12.06
CA TYR A 217 -3.83 -4.08 -12.05
C TYR A 217 -3.12 -3.06 -12.93
N GLY A 218 -1.99 -2.58 -12.44
CA GLY A 218 -1.07 -1.77 -13.20
C GLY A 218 0.16 -1.45 -12.36
N PRO A 219 1.37 -1.58 -12.92
CA PRO A 219 2.55 -1.02 -12.29
C PRO A 219 2.59 0.50 -12.51
N THR A 220 3.30 1.22 -11.64
CA THR A 220 3.46 2.68 -11.75
C THR A 220 4.02 3.12 -13.09
N GLU A 221 4.89 2.31 -13.68
CA GLU A 221 5.47 2.52 -15.01
C GLU A 221 4.46 2.44 -16.17
N CYS A 222 3.21 2.05 -15.88
CA CYS A 222 2.09 2.00 -16.83
C CYS A 222 0.93 2.92 -16.43
N THR A 223 1.18 3.92 -15.57
CA THR A 223 0.21 4.94 -15.14
C THR A 223 -1.00 4.34 -14.40
N VAL A 224 -0.75 3.86 -13.18
CA VAL A 224 -1.73 3.33 -12.21
C VAL A 224 -2.44 2.05 -12.65
N VAL A 225 -3.24 2.08 -13.71
CA VAL A 225 -4.10 0.97 -14.14
C VAL A 225 -3.82 0.63 -15.60
N ALA A 226 -3.45 -0.62 -15.85
CA ALA A 226 -3.25 -1.18 -17.17
C ALA A 226 -4.38 -2.15 -17.56
N THR A 227 -4.89 -2.91 -16.60
CA THR A 227 -6.01 -3.85 -16.79
C THR A 227 -7.04 -3.69 -15.69
N SER A 228 -8.30 -4.00 -16.02
CA SER A 228 -9.44 -3.87 -15.11
C SER A 228 -10.51 -4.91 -15.45
N GLY A 229 -11.14 -5.50 -14.44
CA GLY A 229 -12.19 -6.51 -14.64
C GLY A 229 -13.14 -6.62 -13.45
N PRO A 230 -14.45 -6.80 -13.68
CA PRO A 230 -15.41 -7.02 -12.61
C PRO A 230 -15.16 -8.36 -11.93
N VAL A 231 -15.38 -8.42 -10.62
CA VAL A 231 -15.29 -9.64 -9.81
C VAL A 231 -16.68 -10.00 -9.34
N HIS A 232 -17.23 -11.08 -9.86
CA HIS A 232 -18.60 -11.51 -9.57
C HIS A 232 -18.65 -12.62 -8.53
N SER A 233 -19.74 -12.70 -7.76
CA SER A 233 -19.91 -13.69 -6.70
C SER A 233 -20.01 -15.14 -7.18
N ASN A 234 -20.37 -15.33 -8.45
CA ASN A 234 -20.59 -16.64 -9.05
C ASN A 234 -19.45 -17.04 -10.00
N ASP A 235 -18.41 -16.21 -10.08
CA ASP A 235 -17.24 -16.54 -10.86
C ASP A 235 -16.31 -17.35 -9.94
N SER A 236 -16.24 -18.65 -10.17
CA SER A 236 -15.33 -19.55 -9.45
C SER A 236 -14.57 -20.43 -10.45
N THR A 237 -14.42 -19.92 -11.66
CA THR A 237 -13.78 -20.57 -12.80
C THR A 237 -12.26 -20.68 -12.62
N HIS A 238 -11.69 -19.80 -11.80
CA HIS A 238 -10.25 -19.72 -11.53
C HIS A 238 -9.96 -19.63 -10.03
N GLU A 239 -8.78 -20.14 -9.64
CA GLU A 239 -8.31 -20.17 -8.25
C GLU A 239 -8.26 -18.78 -7.60
N LEU A 240 -7.86 -17.77 -8.38
CA LEU A 240 -7.85 -16.36 -7.99
C LEU A 240 -8.64 -15.54 -9.03
N PRO A 241 -9.33 -14.46 -8.63
CA PRO A 241 -9.93 -13.52 -9.55
C PRO A 241 -8.91 -12.98 -10.57
N PRO A 242 -9.26 -12.95 -11.87
CA PRO A 242 -8.38 -12.40 -12.88
C PRO A 242 -8.15 -10.89 -12.66
N ILE A 243 -7.10 -10.37 -13.27
CA ILE A 243 -6.79 -8.94 -13.31
C ILE A 243 -7.53 -8.21 -14.46
N GLY A 244 -8.51 -8.89 -15.06
CA GLY A 244 -9.39 -8.37 -16.10
C GLY A 244 -8.72 -8.22 -17.46
N CYS A 245 -9.15 -7.20 -18.20
CA CYS A 245 -8.74 -6.92 -19.58
C CYS A 245 -8.02 -5.58 -19.70
N PRO A 246 -7.21 -5.34 -20.74
CA PRO A 246 -6.55 -4.06 -20.96
C PRO A 246 -7.54 -2.88 -21.01
N ILE A 247 -7.18 -1.77 -20.38
CA ILE A 247 -7.96 -0.52 -20.49
C ILE A 247 -7.78 0.12 -21.89
N VAL A 248 -8.56 1.16 -22.19
CA VAL A 248 -8.49 1.83 -23.49
C VAL A 248 -7.07 2.34 -23.78
N ASN A 249 -6.64 2.21 -25.03
CA ASN A 249 -5.30 2.59 -25.50
C ASN A 249 -4.13 1.89 -24.77
N THR A 250 -4.39 0.77 -24.09
CA THR A 250 -3.39 -0.10 -23.49
C THR A 250 -3.34 -1.42 -24.26
N GLN A 251 -2.13 -1.93 -24.44
CA GLN A 251 -1.87 -3.23 -25.08
C GLN A 251 -1.19 -4.13 -24.07
N VAL A 252 -1.56 -5.41 -24.06
CA VAL A 252 -0.95 -6.41 -23.18
C VAL A 252 -0.46 -7.58 -24.02
N TYR A 253 0.75 -8.03 -23.72
CA TYR A 253 1.39 -9.17 -24.37
C TYR A 253 1.91 -10.14 -23.29
N ILE A 254 1.63 -11.42 -23.46
CA ILE A 254 2.23 -12.49 -22.64
C ILE A 254 3.34 -13.12 -23.48
N LEU A 255 4.59 -12.93 -23.07
CA LEU A 255 5.77 -13.28 -23.87
C LEU A 255 6.62 -14.38 -23.21
N ASP A 256 7.23 -15.22 -24.03
CA ASP A 256 8.28 -16.14 -23.59
C ASP A 256 9.65 -15.43 -23.43
N GLU A 257 10.65 -16.16 -22.96
CA GLU A 257 12.02 -15.65 -22.77
C GLU A 257 12.68 -15.14 -24.08
N SER A 258 12.18 -15.59 -25.24
CA SER A 258 12.64 -15.15 -26.56
C SER A 258 11.92 -13.89 -27.07
N GLY A 259 10.97 -13.36 -26.29
CA GLY A 259 10.16 -12.20 -26.64
C GLY A 259 9.02 -12.50 -27.62
N LYS A 260 8.62 -13.77 -27.77
CA LYS A 260 7.50 -14.19 -28.63
C LYS A 260 6.23 -14.37 -27.82
N GLN A 261 5.08 -14.06 -28.43
CA GLN A 261 3.78 -14.29 -27.80
C GLN A 261 3.56 -15.78 -27.57
N VAL A 262 3.15 -16.13 -26.35
CA VAL A 262 2.76 -17.50 -26.01
C VAL A 262 1.31 -17.76 -26.41
N PRO A 263 0.90 -19.03 -26.64
CA PRO A 263 -0.50 -19.39 -26.86
C PRO A 263 -1.39 -19.03 -25.64
N MET A 264 -2.71 -18.97 -25.87
CA MET A 264 -3.69 -18.87 -24.78
C MET A 264 -3.47 -19.97 -23.72
N GLU A 265 -3.82 -19.67 -22.47
CA GLU A 265 -3.65 -20.52 -21.28
C GLU A 265 -2.20 -20.85 -20.90
N THR A 266 -1.22 -20.33 -21.64
CA THR A 266 0.21 -20.57 -21.37
C THR A 266 0.79 -19.41 -20.56
N ALA A 267 1.56 -19.75 -19.52
CA ALA A 267 2.25 -18.77 -18.69
C ALA A 267 3.40 -18.11 -19.45
N GLY A 268 3.57 -16.81 -19.25
CA GLY A 268 4.70 -16.03 -19.76
C GLY A 268 4.82 -14.67 -19.06
N GLU A 269 5.86 -13.92 -19.38
CA GLU A 269 6.10 -12.59 -18.81
C GLU A 269 5.10 -11.58 -19.39
N LEU A 270 4.39 -10.88 -18.52
CA LEU A 270 3.46 -9.82 -18.85
C LEU A 270 4.22 -8.56 -19.31
N HIS A 271 3.91 -8.09 -20.51
CA HIS A 271 4.46 -6.86 -21.09
C HIS A 271 3.34 -5.90 -21.47
N ILE A 272 3.54 -4.61 -21.19
CA ILE A 272 2.48 -3.60 -21.33
C ILE A 272 2.93 -2.51 -22.31
N GLY A 273 2.12 -2.25 -23.33
CA GLY A 273 2.30 -1.19 -24.32
C GLY A 273 1.16 -0.18 -24.30
N GLY A 274 1.28 0.84 -25.14
CA GLY A 274 0.23 1.84 -25.34
C GLY A 274 0.44 3.14 -24.56
N MET A 275 -0.62 3.94 -24.42
CA MET A 275 -0.54 5.32 -23.93
C MET A 275 -0.22 5.42 -22.43
N GLY A 276 -0.46 4.37 -21.65
CA GLY A 276 -0.14 4.33 -20.21
C GLY A 276 1.35 4.20 -19.91
N VAL A 277 2.18 3.80 -20.88
CA VAL A 277 3.62 3.57 -20.65
C VAL A 277 4.35 4.86 -20.30
N ALA A 278 4.98 4.88 -19.13
CA ALA A 278 5.75 6.00 -18.59
C ALA A 278 6.88 6.45 -19.53
N ARG A 279 7.36 7.68 -19.34
CA ARG A 279 8.53 8.17 -20.09
C ARG A 279 9.77 7.34 -19.79
N GLY A 280 9.96 6.98 -18.53
CA GLY A 280 11.10 6.20 -18.05
C GLY A 280 11.38 6.47 -16.58
N TYR A 281 12.61 6.16 -16.17
CA TYR A 281 13.10 6.45 -14.83
C TYR A 281 14.00 7.69 -14.82
N ARG A 282 13.72 8.61 -13.89
CA ARG A 282 14.50 9.82 -13.64
C ARG A 282 15.97 9.45 -13.42
N ASN A 283 16.88 10.10 -14.16
CA ASN A 283 18.34 9.91 -14.06
C ASN A 283 18.84 8.46 -14.15
N ARG A 284 18.07 7.52 -14.72
CA ARG A 284 18.45 6.11 -14.88
C ARG A 284 18.25 5.64 -16.32
N PRO A 285 19.03 6.14 -17.30
CA PRO A 285 18.87 5.79 -18.71
C PRO A 285 19.12 4.30 -18.99
N GLU A 286 20.08 3.68 -18.31
CA GLU A 286 20.38 2.25 -18.47
C GLU A 286 19.22 1.36 -18.01
N LEU A 287 18.69 1.61 -16.80
CA LEU A 287 17.52 0.90 -16.29
C LEU A 287 16.28 1.16 -17.15
N THR A 288 16.13 2.39 -17.67
CA THR A 288 15.06 2.74 -18.60
C THR A 288 15.15 1.90 -19.87
N ALA A 289 16.33 1.79 -20.49
CA ALA A 289 16.51 0.98 -21.69
C ALA A 289 16.28 -0.52 -21.44
N GLN A 290 16.60 -1.02 -20.24
CA GLN A 290 16.38 -2.42 -19.87
C GLN A 290 14.89 -2.75 -19.66
N ARG A 291 14.10 -1.83 -19.09
CA ARG A 291 12.70 -2.07 -18.73
C ARG A 291 11.69 -1.54 -19.75
N PHE A 292 12.02 -0.49 -20.51
CA PHE A 292 11.18 0.12 -21.54
C PHE A 292 11.74 -0.21 -22.93
N ILE A 293 11.45 -1.41 -23.41
CA ILE A 293 11.99 -1.96 -24.65
C ILE A 293 11.20 -1.48 -25.88
N PRO A 294 11.78 -1.48 -27.09
CA PRO A 294 11.01 -1.26 -28.33
C PRO A 294 9.85 -2.26 -28.45
N ASN A 295 8.68 -1.82 -28.91
CA ASN A 295 7.55 -2.71 -29.17
C ASN A 295 7.69 -3.38 -30.55
N PRO A 296 8.01 -4.67 -30.66
CA PRO A 296 8.11 -5.35 -31.95
C PRO A 296 6.74 -5.60 -32.61
N PHE A 297 5.66 -5.46 -31.86
CA PHE A 297 4.27 -5.61 -32.31
C PHE A 297 3.61 -4.26 -32.61
N GLY A 298 4.33 -3.16 -32.40
CA GLY A 298 3.83 -1.80 -32.56
C GLY A 298 3.55 -1.47 -34.02
N ALA A 299 2.49 -0.70 -34.26
CA ALA A 299 2.15 -0.19 -35.59
C ALA A 299 2.92 1.09 -35.92
N LYS A 300 3.46 1.80 -34.92
CA LYS A 300 4.12 3.10 -35.09
C LYS A 300 5.57 3.06 -34.60
N PRO A 301 6.50 3.73 -35.32
CA PRO A 301 7.85 3.93 -34.83
C PRO A 301 7.87 4.61 -33.45
N GLY A 302 8.70 4.10 -32.54
CA GLY A 302 8.88 4.65 -31.19
C GLY A 302 7.90 4.13 -30.13
N GLU A 303 6.97 3.24 -30.49
CA GLU A 303 6.17 2.52 -29.49
C GLU A 303 7.08 1.61 -28.64
N ARG A 304 6.77 1.52 -27.34
CA ARG A 304 7.56 0.79 -26.34
C ARG A 304 6.67 -0.16 -25.55
N LEU A 305 7.29 -1.22 -25.05
CA LEU A 305 6.72 -2.11 -24.04
C LEU A 305 7.45 -1.90 -22.72
N PHE A 306 6.71 -1.89 -21.62
CA PHE A 306 7.24 -2.03 -20.29
C PHE A 306 7.31 -3.51 -19.89
N LYS A 307 8.49 -3.96 -19.46
CA LYS A 307 8.75 -5.29 -18.91
C LYS A 307 8.37 -5.35 -17.43
N THR A 308 7.23 -5.94 -17.12
CA THR A 308 6.66 -5.88 -15.76
C THR A 308 7.42 -6.73 -14.74
N GLY A 309 8.03 -7.84 -15.19
CA GLY A 309 8.52 -8.91 -14.30
C GLY A 309 7.41 -9.77 -13.68
N ASP A 310 6.15 -9.56 -14.07
CA ASP A 310 5.01 -10.36 -13.62
C ASP A 310 4.79 -11.57 -14.55
N LEU A 311 4.48 -12.72 -13.97
CA LEU A 311 4.06 -13.91 -14.68
C LEU A 311 2.53 -13.90 -14.81
N ALA A 312 2.03 -14.10 -16.01
CA ALA A 312 0.59 -14.13 -16.27
C ALA A 312 0.26 -15.08 -17.42
N ARG A 313 -1.04 -15.33 -17.63
CA ARG A 313 -1.54 -16.00 -18.84
C ARG A 313 -2.84 -15.36 -19.31
N LEU A 314 -3.05 -15.39 -20.63
CA LEU A 314 -4.31 -14.99 -21.24
C LEU A 314 -5.29 -16.16 -21.19
N LEU A 315 -6.46 -15.93 -20.61
CA LEU A 315 -7.52 -16.91 -20.45
C LEU A 315 -8.39 -16.99 -21.71
N SER A 316 -9.09 -18.10 -21.88
CA SER A 316 -9.98 -18.37 -23.01
C SER A 316 -11.15 -17.39 -23.16
N ASP A 317 -11.55 -16.72 -22.08
CA ASP A 317 -12.56 -15.65 -22.07
C ASP A 317 -11.98 -14.26 -22.37
N GLY A 318 -10.66 -14.17 -22.58
CA GLY A 318 -9.94 -12.94 -22.86
C GLY A 318 -9.46 -12.18 -21.62
N GLN A 319 -9.79 -12.64 -20.41
CA GLN A 319 -9.25 -12.08 -19.17
C GLN A 319 -7.81 -12.53 -18.95
N ILE A 320 -7.10 -11.84 -18.06
CA ILE A 320 -5.71 -12.15 -17.73
C ILE A 320 -5.64 -12.69 -16.31
N ALA A 321 -5.07 -13.89 -16.15
CA ALA A 321 -4.75 -14.44 -14.83
C ALA A 321 -3.33 -14.03 -14.43
N PHE A 322 -3.19 -13.45 -13.24
CA PHE A 322 -1.91 -13.18 -12.61
C PHE A 322 -1.41 -14.44 -11.89
N LEU A 323 -0.14 -14.79 -12.09
CA LEU A 323 0.47 -16.03 -11.59
C LEU A 323 1.63 -15.78 -10.62
N GLY A 324 1.93 -14.52 -10.30
CA GLY A 324 3.05 -14.14 -9.43
C GLY A 324 4.13 -13.35 -10.16
N ARG A 325 5.33 -13.31 -9.58
CA ARG A 325 6.48 -12.59 -10.11
C ARG A 325 7.61 -13.52 -10.52
N ILE A 326 8.35 -13.11 -11.53
CA ILE A 326 9.56 -13.80 -12.01
C ILE A 326 10.79 -13.33 -11.21
N ASP A 327 10.74 -12.08 -10.71
CA ASP A 327 11.78 -11.50 -9.87
C ASP A 327 11.42 -11.55 -8.38
N GLU A 328 12.32 -11.06 -7.53
CA GLU A 328 12.22 -11.11 -6.06
C GLU A 328 11.37 -9.98 -5.46
N GLN A 329 10.82 -9.12 -6.32
CA GLN A 329 9.98 -8.03 -5.87
C GLN A 329 8.66 -8.58 -5.31
N VAL A 330 8.16 -7.94 -4.27
CA VAL A 330 6.94 -8.36 -3.59
C VAL A 330 6.03 -7.18 -3.31
N LYS A 331 4.79 -7.51 -2.97
CA LYS A 331 3.83 -6.56 -2.43
C LYS A 331 3.66 -6.88 -0.96
N VAL A 332 3.92 -5.90 -0.11
CA VAL A 332 3.76 -6.00 1.34
C VAL A 332 2.68 -5.00 1.69
N ARG A 333 1.47 -5.48 2.03
CA ARG A 333 0.33 -4.62 2.40
C ARG A 333 -0.04 -3.63 1.27
N GLY A 334 0.06 -4.06 0.00
CA GLY A 334 -0.13 -3.20 -1.17
C GLY A 334 1.07 -2.31 -1.55
N PHE A 335 2.15 -2.29 -0.76
CA PHE A 335 3.36 -1.53 -1.06
C PHE A 335 4.32 -2.37 -1.90
N ARG A 336 4.84 -1.80 -2.99
CA ARG A 336 5.85 -2.45 -3.83
C ARG A 336 7.22 -2.36 -3.15
N VAL A 337 7.72 -3.50 -2.70
CA VAL A 337 8.99 -3.60 -1.95
C VAL A 337 9.99 -4.46 -2.70
N GLU A 338 11.23 -3.99 -2.77
CA GLU A 338 12.39 -4.76 -3.21
C GLU A 338 13.16 -5.24 -1.97
N PRO A 339 13.10 -6.53 -1.57
CA PRO A 339 13.81 -7.02 -0.38
C PRO A 339 15.32 -6.77 -0.41
N ASN A 340 15.90 -6.63 -1.60
CA ASN A 340 17.31 -6.28 -1.78
C ASN A 340 17.64 -4.85 -1.33
N GLU A 341 16.69 -3.91 -1.37
CA GLU A 341 16.88 -2.57 -0.80
C GLU A 341 17.01 -2.64 0.72
N VAL A 342 16.13 -3.41 1.37
CA VAL A 342 16.22 -3.65 2.82
C VAL A 342 17.52 -4.39 3.17
N THR A 343 17.91 -5.37 2.37
CA THR A 343 19.17 -6.11 2.54
C THR A 343 20.38 -5.19 2.42
N ALA A 344 20.41 -4.32 1.42
CA ALA A 344 21.50 -3.37 1.21
C ALA A 344 21.63 -2.43 2.40
N THR A 345 20.52 -1.85 2.87
CA THR A 345 20.53 -0.98 4.06
C THR A 345 20.95 -1.75 5.31
N LEU A 346 20.44 -2.96 5.55
CA LEU A 346 20.82 -3.75 6.73
C LEU A 346 22.32 -4.10 6.75
N ASN A 347 22.92 -4.33 5.58
CA ASN A 347 24.36 -4.56 5.45
C ASN A 347 25.22 -3.31 5.74
N GLU A 348 24.64 -2.12 5.83
CA GLU A 348 25.35 -0.90 6.28
C GLU A 348 25.47 -0.83 7.81
N HIS A 349 24.74 -1.69 8.55
CA HIS A 349 24.80 -1.70 10.01
C HIS A 349 26.16 -2.21 10.52
N PRO A 350 26.89 -1.48 11.40
CA PRO A 350 28.27 -1.84 11.80
C PRO A 350 28.45 -3.23 12.44
N HIS A 351 27.37 -3.79 12.99
CA HIS A 351 27.35 -5.10 13.64
C HIS A 351 26.86 -6.24 12.75
N ILE A 352 26.48 -5.96 11.50
CA ILE A 352 26.04 -6.96 10.53
C ILE A 352 27.21 -7.29 9.60
N GLN A 353 27.54 -8.59 9.50
CA GLN A 353 28.54 -9.08 8.57
C GLN A 353 27.92 -9.37 7.19
N GLN A 354 26.77 -10.04 7.20
CA GLN A 354 25.99 -10.36 6.00
C GLN A 354 24.51 -10.46 6.38
N SER A 355 23.64 -10.10 5.45
CA SER A 355 22.20 -10.30 5.61
C SER A 355 21.52 -10.66 4.29
N VAL A 356 20.33 -11.21 4.41
CA VAL A 356 19.38 -11.41 3.30
C VAL A 356 17.98 -11.18 3.84
N VAL A 357 17.20 -10.37 3.14
CA VAL A 357 15.77 -10.19 3.42
C VAL A 357 14.98 -10.95 2.37
N VAL A 358 13.98 -11.69 2.84
CA VAL A 358 13.03 -12.42 2.00
C VAL A 358 11.62 -12.05 2.43
N ALA A 359 10.69 -12.08 1.48
CA ALA A 359 9.28 -12.05 1.82
C ALA A 359 8.78 -13.49 1.97
N ARG A 360 7.94 -13.72 2.97
CA ARG A 360 7.19 -14.97 3.11
C ARG A 360 5.74 -14.66 3.34
N GLU A 361 4.88 -15.42 2.68
CA GLU A 361 3.46 -15.43 2.96
C GLU A 361 3.22 -16.35 4.16
N VAL A 362 2.65 -15.79 5.23
CA VAL A 362 2.34 -16.53 6.47
C VAL A 362 0.89 -17.04 6.42
N ALA A 363 0.00 -16.27 5.78
CA ALA A 363 -1.38 -16.62 5.47
C ALA A 363 -1.78 -15.93 4.14
N PRO A 364 -2.86 -16.36 3.46
CA PRO A 364 -3.33 -15.72 2.22
C PRO A 364 -3.45 -14.20 2.34
N GLY A 365 -2.65 -13.46 1.57
CA GLY A 365 -2.61 -11.99 1.59
C GLY A 365 -1.80 -11.36 2.73
N ASP A 366 -1.18 -12.15 3.60
CA ASP A 366 -0.28 -11.69 4.67
C ASP A 366 1.18 -12.03 4.32
N THR A 367 1.74 -11.21 3.44
CA THR A 367 3.17 -11.25 3.11
C THR A 367 3.97 -10.40 4.09
N ARG A 368 4.96 -11.00 4.74
CA ARG A 368 5.85 -10.35 5.71
C ARG A 368 7.32 -10.44 5.28
N LEU A 369 8.07 -9.40 5.59
CA LEU A 369 9.52 -9.38 5.39
C LEU A 369 10.22 -10.01 6.60
N ILE A 370 11.15 -10.92 6.32
CA ILE A 370 12.00 -11.59 7.30
C ILE A 370 13.45 -11.32 6.94
N ALA A 371 14.20 -10.74 7.88
CA ALA A 371 15.63 -10.51 7.76
C ALA A 371 16.43 -11.63 8.42
N TYR A 372 17.23 -12.33 7.63
CA TYR A 372 18.22 -13.27 8.12
C TYR A 372 19.57 -12.59 8.14
N PHE A 373 20.32 -12.71 9.23
CA PHE A 373 21.60 -12.01 9.36
C PHE A 373 22.65 -12.81 10.09
N VAL A 374 23.91 -12.54 9.73
CA VAL A 374 25.12 -13.00 10.42
C VAL A 374 25.74 -11.77 11.06
N ALA A 375 25.91 -11.81 12.39
CA ALA A 375 26.56 -10.73 13.12
C ALA A 375 28.08 -10.78 12.96
N VAL A 376 28.74 -9.63 13.04
CA VAL A 376 30.20 -9.54 13.18
C VAL A 376 30.64 -10.33 14.41
N PRO A 377 31.80 -11.04 14.39
CA PRO A 377 32.28 -11.80 15.54
C PRO A 377 32.30 -10.97 16.83
N GLN A 378 31.85 -11.57 17.93
CA GLN A 378 31.73 -10.92 19.26
C GLN A 378 30.73 -9.75 19.32
N SER A 379 29.92 -9.53 18.28
CA SER A 379 28.81 -8.60 18.31
C SER A 379 27.48 -9.34 18.55
N HIS A 380 26.60 -8.68 19.30
CA HIS A 380 25.27 -9.16 19.65
C HIS A 380 24.27 -8.01 19.48
N PRO A 381 24.02 -7.55 18.24
CA PRO A 381 23.02 -6.51 18.03
C PRO A 381 21.66 -7.04 18.49
N THR A 382 20.94 -6.21 19.25
CA THR A 382 19.57 -6.53 19.65
C THR A 382 18.63 -6.35 18.46
N LEU A 383 17.47 -7.03 18.49
CA LEU A 383 16.48 -6.87 17.43
C LEU A 383 15.92 -5.44 17.38
N GLY A 384 15.83 -4.77 18.53
CA GLY A 384 15.46 -3.35 18.62
C GLY A 384 16.46 -2.46 17.87
N GLU A 385 17.77 -2.62 18.11
CA GLU A 385 18.82 -1.85 17.42
C GLU A 385 18.75 -2.00 15.89
N LEU A 386 18.51 -3.21 15.39
CA LEU A 386 18.39 -3.46 13.95
C LEU A 386 17.13 -2.81 13.36
N ARG A 387 16.01 -2.87 14.08
CA ARG A 387 14.75 -2.20 13.68
C ARG A 387 14.90 -0.69 13.67
N ASP A 388 15.43 -0.11 14.73
CA ASP A 388 15.64 1.34 14.84
C ASP A 388 16.57 1.85 13.73
N PHE A 389 17.63 1.09 13.43
CA PHE A 389 18.55 1.41 12.35
C PHE A 389 17.86 1.43 10.97
N LEU A 390 17.00 0.44 10.70
CA LEU A 390 16.24 0.36 9.45
C LEU A 390 15.13 1.41 9.40
N GLY A 391 14.34 1.60 10.47
CA GLY A 391 13.27 2.59 10.53
C GLY A 391 13.75 4.03 10.41
N ALA A 392 15.00 4.31 10.81
CA ALA A 392 15.63 5.62 10.56
C ALA A 392 15.96 5.88 9.07
N ARG A 393 15.94 4.85 8.21
CA ARG A 393 16.45 4.90 6.83
C ARG A 393 15.44 4.45 5.77
N LEU A 394 14.49 3.60 6.15
CA LEU A 394 13.50 3.00 5.27
C LEU A 394 12.09 3.31 5.81
N PRO A 395 11.08 3.43 4.93
CA PRO A 395 9.70 3.50 5.36
C PRO A 395 9.28 2.28 6.19
N ASP A 396 8.32 2.48 7.10
CA ASP A 396 7.87 1.46 8.05
C ASP A 396 7.43 0.14 7.39
N PHE A 397 6.80 0.20 6.21
CA PHE A 397 6.35 -0.99 5.48
C PHE A 397 7.51 -1.85 4.91
N MET A 398 8.73 -1.30 4.86
CA MET A 398 9.94 -2.02 4.43
C MET A 398 10.74 -2.60 5.61
N VAL A 399 10.43 -2.21 6.84
CA VAL A 399 11.15 -2.71 8.02
C VAL A 399 10.68 -4.14 8.32
N PRO A 400 11.58 -5.14 8.37
CA PRO A 400 11.22 -6.52 8.63
C PRO A 400 10.51 -6.72 9.96
N ALA A 401 9.46 -7.54 9.93
CA ALA A 401 8.71 -7.94 11.12
C ALA A 401 9.54 -8.91 11.99
N THR A 402 10.36 -9.75 11.34
CA THR A 402 11.11 -10.82 12.01
C THR A 402 12.59 -10.76 11.62
N PHE A 403 13.45 -10.98 12.61
CA PHE A 403 14.90 -11.04 12.43
C PHE A 403 15.42 -12.38 12.96
N VAL A 404 16.12 -13.12 12.11
CA VAL A 404 16.65 -14.44 12.41
C VAL A 404 18.17 -14.39 12.33
N ARG A 405 18.83 -14.55 13.48
CA ARG A 405 20.29 -14.65 13.53
C ARG A 405 20.73 -16.03 13.08
N LEU A 406 21.67 -16.08 12.14
CA LEU A 406 22.32 -17.29 11.67
C LEU A 406 23.81 -17.26 11.98
N GLU A 407 24.42 -18.44 12.14
CA GLU A 407 25.90 -18.55 12.20
C GLU A 407 26.54 -18.28 10.83
N LYS A 408 25.85 -18.68 9.76
CA LYS A 408 26.23 -18.42 8.37
C LYS A 408 25.00 -18.43 7.48
N LEU A 409 25.02 -17.69 6.38
CA LEU A 409 23.97 -17.80 5.36
C LEU A 409 24.12 -19.14 4.60
N PRO A 410 23.02 -19.86 4.33
CA PRO A 410 23.05 -21.01 3.44
C PRO A 410 23.41 -20.54 2.03
N LEU A 411 24.31 -21.24 1.36
CA LEU A 411 24.77 -20.91 0.01
C LEU A 411 24.48 -22.09 -0.93
N THR A 412 24.06 -21.77 -2.15
CA THR A 412 23.99 -22.69 -3.29
C THR A 412 25.39 -23.16 -3.69
N ALA A 413 25.48 -24.21 -4.51
CA ALA A 413 26.75 -24.69 -5.08
C ALA A 413 27.54 -23.60 -5.85
N ASN A 414 26.85 -22.56 -6.33
CA ASN A 414 27.43 -21.42 -7.04
C ASN A 414 27.81 -20.24 -6.11
N GLY A 415 27.75 -20.42 -4.79
CA GLY A 415 28.13 -19.40 -3.81
C GLY A 415 27.12 -18.26 -3.62
N LYS A 416 25.94 -18.32 -4.25
CA LYS A 416 24.82 -17.40 -3.97
C LYS A 416 24.02 -17.87 -2.76
N VAL A 417 23.38 -16.96 -2.03
CA VAL A 417 22.49 -17.32 -0.90
C VAL A 417 21.38 -18.26 -1.38
N ASP A 418 21.25 -19.40 -0.73
CA ASP A 418 20.18 -20.36 -0.95
C ASP A 418 18.97 -20.00 -0.09
N ARG A 419 18.07 -19.21 -0.65
CA ARG A 419 16.88 -18.71 0.06
C ARG A 419 15.89 -19.81 0.41
N MET A 420 15.85 -20.91 -0.35
CA MET A 420 14.96 -22.05 -0.09
C MET A 420 15.39 -22.83 1.15
N SER A 421 16.69 -22.81 1.44
CA SER A 421 17.28 -23.44 2.62
C SER A 421 17.29 -22.53 3.87
N LEU A 422 16.72 -21.32 3.79
CA LEU A 422 16.57 -20.47 4.97
C LEU A 422 15.54 -21.09 5.93
N PRO A 423 15.87 -21.20 7.25
CA PRO A 423 14.95 -21.79 8.21
C PRO A 423 13.66 -20.97 8.28
N ALA A 424 12.52 -21.64 8.48
CA ALA A 424 11.30 -20.92 8.80
C ALA A 424 11.52 -20.13 10.11
N PRO A 425 10.98 -18.91 10.24
CA PRO A 425 10.89 -18.28 11.55
C PRO A 425 10.08 -19.20 12.47
N GLU A 426 10.46 -19.32 13.74
CA GLU A 426 9.63 -20.05 14.72
C GLU A 426 8.27 -19.38 14.83
N ASP A 427 7.16 -20.15 14.89
CA ASP A 427 5.79 -19.63 15.01
C ASP A 427 5.72 -18.60 16.14
N THR A 428 5.63 -17.34 15.73
CA THR A 428 5.96 -16.22 16.60
C THR A 428 4.80 -15.96 17.55
N LYS A 429 5.14 -15.67 18.80
CA LYS A 429 4.23 -15.28 19.90
C LYS A 429 3.12 -14.27 19.52
N LEU A 430 3.21 -13.60 18.36
CA LEU A 430 2.18 -12.72 17.81
C LEU A 430 0.84 -13.41 17.55
N GLU A 431 0.84 -14.63 17.00
CA GLU A 431 -0.42 -15.33 16.68
C GLU A 431 -1.16 -15.67 17.98
N ARG A 432 -0.42 -16.13 18.98
CA ARG A 432 -0.92 -16.30 20.35
C ARG A 432 -1.49 -15.00 20.92
N LEU A 433 -0.81 -13.86 20.72
CA LEU A 433 -1.32 -12.56 21.16
C LEU A 433 -2.63 -12.18 20.45
N LEU A 434 -2.72 -12.38 19.13
CA LEU A 434 -3.94 -12.14 18.34
C LEU A 434 -5.07 -13.11 18.71
N GLU A 435 -4.75 -14.28 19.22
CA GLU A 435 -5.71 -15.25 19.76
C GLU A 435 -6.03 -15.04 21.24
N LEU A 436 -5.42 -14.03 21.87
CA LEU A 436 -5.52 -13.74 23.31
C LEU A 436 -5.01 -14.91 24.20
N GLU A 437 -4.08 -15.70 23.70
CA GLU A 437 -3.35 -16.73 24.44
C GLU A 437 -2.16 -16.14 25.22
N HIS A 438 -1.54 -16.95 26.09
CA HIS A 438 -0.49 -16.49 27.00
C HIS A 438 0.79 -16.08 26.25
N VAL A 439 1.18 -14.82 26.39
CA VAL A 439 2.41 -14.22 25.86
C VAL A 439 3.12 -13.49 27.00
N ASP A 440 4.45 -13.44 26.95
CA ASP A 440 5.24 -12.73 27.98
C ASP A 440 4.85 -11.25 28.05
N VAL A 441 4.72 -10.71 29.25
CA VAL A 441 4.16 -9.37 29.51
C VAL A 441 5.01 -8.24 28.93
N ASP A 442 6.32 -8.42 28.81
CA ASP A 442 7.24 -7.42 28.27
C ASP A 442 7.36 -7.47 26.75
N GLU A 443 6.67 -8.40 26.09
CA GLU A 443 6.71 -8.52 24.63
C GLU A 443 6.00 -7.34 23.98
N ASN A 444 6.61 -6.83 22.93
CA ASN A 444 6.10 -5.68 22.20
C ASN A 444 5.39 -6.15 20.91
N PHE A 445 4.16 -5.69 20.71
CA PHE A 445 3.29 -6.07 19.59
C PHE A 445 4.00 -5.94 18.24
N PHE A 446 4.65 -4.81 17.98
CA PHE A 446 5.41 -4.59 16.75
C PHE A 446 6.68 -5.44 16.71
N SER A 447 7.28 -5.70 17.86
CA SER A 447 8.45 -6.58 17.97
C SER A 447 8.14 -8.04 17.70
N LEU A 448 6.89 -8.45 17.86
CA LEU A 448 6.40 -9.76 17.47
C LEU A 448 5.98 -9.82 15.99
N GLY A 449 6.01 -8.69 15.27
CA GLY A 449 5.65 -8.57 13.86
C GLY A 449 4.28 -7.94 13.60
N GLY A 450 3.64 -7.41 14.65
CA GLY A 450 2.41 -6.64 14.55
C GLY A 450 2.55 -5.38 13.69
N HIS A 451 1.44 -4.91 13.14
CA HIS A 451 1.34 -3.68 12.35
C HIS A 451 -0.09 -3.16 12.36
N SER A 452 -0.37 -2.00 11.74
CA SER A 452 -1.68 -1.32 11.81
C SER A 452 -2.87 -2.24 11.49
N LEU A 453 -2.78 -3.06 10.43
CA LEU A 453 -3.84 -4.00 10.08
C LEU A 453 -4.05 -5.10 11.14
N LEU A 454 -2.98 -5.71 11.65
CA LEU A 454 -3.09 -6.68 12.76
C LEU A 454 -3.53 -5.99 14.06
N GLY A 455 -3.18 -4.72 14.25
CA GLY A 455 -3.63 -3.92 15.38
C GLY A 455 -5.13 -3.65 15.29
N ALA A 456 -5.64 -3.32 14.09
CA ALA A 456 -7.08 -3.17 13.86
C ALA A 456 -7.81 -4.49 14.10
N GLN A 457 -7.24 -5.64 13.68
CA GLN A 457 -7.77 -6.96 14.00
C GLN A 457 -7.78 -7.23 15.52
N LEU A 458 -6.70 -6.87 16.23
CA LEU A 458 -6.62 -6.98 17.68
C LEU A 458 -7.68 -6.11 18.36
N VAL A 459 -7.84 -4.85 17.95
CA VAL A 459 -8.89 -3.94 18.45
C VAL A 459 -10.28 -4.52 18.22
N ALA A 460 -10.57 -4.97 17.00
CA ALA A 460 -11.87 -5.57 16.67
C ALA A 460 -12.14 -6.79 17.57
N ARG A 461 -11.13 -7.63 17.81
CA ARG A 461 -11.26 -8.81 18.67
C ARG A 461 -11.39 -8.46 20.15
N LEU A 462 -10.67 -7.45 20.63
CA LEU A 462 -10.83 -6.93 21.99
C LEU A 462 -12.26 -6.39 22.20
N ARG A 463 -12.80 -5.69 21.20
CA ARG A 463 -14.18 -5.23 21.23
C ARG A 463 -15.17 -6.39 21.21
N ASP A 464 -14.99 -7.41 20.38
CA ASP A 464 -15.90 -8.54 20.33
C ASP A 464 -15.84 -9.40 21.62
N THR A 465 -14.66 -9.52 22.22
CA THR A 465 -14.43 -10.35 23.41
C THR A 465 -14.81 -9.64 24.72
N PHE A 466 -14.41 -8.37 24.86
CA PHE A 466 -14.56 -7.60 26.11
C PHE A 466 -15.62 -6.48 26.01
N GLY A 467 -16.12 -6.19 24.80
CA GLY A 467 -17.06 -5.11 24.53
C GLY A 467 -16.48 -3.72 24.81
N ILE A 468 -15.15 -3.56 24.70
CA ILE A 468 -14.46 -2.27 24.90
C ILE A 468 -14.10 -1.67 23.54
N GLU A 469 -14.24 -0.37 23.40
CA GLU A 469 -13.72 0.35 22.24
C GLU A 469 -12.34 0.90 22.57
N MET A 470 -11.34 0.41 21.86
CA MET A 470 -9.96 0.88 21.99
C MET A 470 -9.52 1.50 20.67
N PRO A 471 -9.18 2.80 20.64
CA PRO A 471 -8.62 3.41 19.44
C PRO A 471 -7.32 2.72 19.03
N LEU A 472 -7.11 2.45 17.73
CA LEU A 472 -5.90 1.80 17.23
C LEU A 472 -4.60 2.51 17.67
N ARG A 473 -4.62 3.85 17.79
CA ARG A 473 -3.49 4.64 18.28
C ARG A 473 -2.92 4.16 19.62
N VAL A 474 -3.77 3.58 20.48
CA VAL A 474 -3.36 3.04 21.79
C VAL A 474 -2.32 1.94 21.60
N ILE A 475 -2.47 1.09 20.57
CA ILE A 475 -1.50 0.04 20.28
C ILE A 475 -0.14 0.62 19.88
N PHE A 476 -0.13 1.80 19.23
CA PHE A 476 1.10 2.50 18.86
C PHE A 476 1.75 3.22 20.05
N GLU A 477 0.94 3.81 20.93
CA GLU A 477 1.39 4.55 22.11
C GLU A 477 1.85 3.63 23.25
N ALA A 478 1.25 2.44 23.36
CA ALA A 478 1.42 1.48 24.44
C ALA A 478 1.62 0.05 23.85
N PRO A 479 2.74 -0.22 23.16
CA PRO A 479 2.87 -1.41 22.32
C PRO A 479 3.18 -2.71 23.07
N SER A 480 3.58 -2.69 24.34
CA SER A 480 3.84 -3.93 25.08
C SER A 480 2.57 -4.61 25.58
N VAL A 481 2.60 -5.93 25.74
CA VAL A 481 1.48 -6.70 26.30
C VAL A 481 1.07 -6.17 27.67
N ALA A 482 2.03 -5.79 28.51
CA ALA A 482 1.79 -5.18 29.82
C ALA A 482 1.05 -3.82 29.72
N GLU A 483 1.49 -2.94 28.82
CA GLU A 483 0.87 -1.63 28.63
C GLU A 483 -0.53 -1.77 28.01
N LEU A 484 -0.68 -2.65 27.01
CA LEU A 484 -1.98 -2.99 26.41
C LEU A 484 -2.93 -3.56 27.45
N SER A 485 -2.49 -4.51 28.27
CA SER A 485 -3.29 -5.09 29.36
C SER A 485 -3.73 -4.02 30.35
N SER A 486 -2.83 -3.10 30.71
CA SER A 486 -3.14 -2.01 31.64
C SER A 486 -4.20 -1.05 31.07
N GLU A 487 -4.16 -0.77 29.77
CA GLU A 487 -5.17 0.07 29.11
C GLU A 487 -6.50 -0.66 28.93
N ILE A 488 -6.48 -1.97 28.65
CA ILE A 488 -7.67 -2.84 28.66
C ILE A 488 -8.34 -2.79 30.03
N ASP A 489 -7.58 -2.98 31.11
CA ASP A 489 -8.09 -2.93 32.48
C ASP A 489 -8.71 -1.56 32.79
N ARG A 490 -8.04 -0.47 32.38
CA ARG A 490 -8.58 0.88 32.52
C ARG A 490 -9.91 1.07 31.79
N LEU A 491 -10.01 0.61 30.55
CA LEU A 491 -11.22 0.70 29.74
C LEU A 491 -12.35 -0.18 30.29
N LEU A 492 -12.03 -1.36 30.82
CA LEU A 492 -12.97 -2.24 31.51
C LEU A 492 -13.52 -1.58 32.79
N VAL A 493 -12.66 -0.98 33.61
CA VAL A 493 -13.08 -0.24 34.81
C VAL A 493 -13.97 0.93 34.43
N ALA A 494 -13.56 1.76 33.48
CA ALA A 494 -14.35 2.91 33.02
C ALA A 494 -15.72 2.47 32.47
N LYS A 495 -15.78 1.33 31.77
CA LYS A 495 -17.02 0.75 31.29
C LYS A 495 -17.93 0.31 32.45
N VAL A 496 -17.40 -0.37 33.46
CA VAL A 496 -18.17 -0.80 34.64
C VAL A 496 -18.67 0.41 35.43
N GLU A 497 -17.87 1.47 35.56
CA GLU A 497 -18.26 2.72 36.24
C GLU A 497 -19.36 3.48 35.48
N ALA A 498 -19.39 3.36 34.14
CA ALA A 498 -20.42 3.98 33.29
C ALA A 498 -21.74 3.19 33.23
N MET A 499 -21.76 1.95 33.74
CA MET A 499 -22.96 1.11 33.76
C MET A 499 -23.90 1.50 34.90
N SER A 500 -25.21 1.43 34.64
CA SER A 500 -26.21 1.59 35.71
C SER A 500 -26.18 0.40 36.68
N GLU A 501 -26.59 0.61 37.94
CA GLU A 501 -26.67 -0.47 38.96
C GLU A 501 -27.44 -1.71 38.45
N LYS A 502 -28.47 -1.50 37.61
CA LYS A 502 -29.24 -2.61 37.01
C LYS A 502 -28.45 -3.40 35.98
N GLU A 503 -27.55 -2.77 35.24
CA GLU A 503 -26.69 -3.42 34.24
C GLU A 503 -25.56 -4.17 34.92
N VAL A 504 -24.95 -3.59 35.96
CA VAL A 504 -23.93 -4.27 36.78
C VAL A 504 -24.51 -5.52 37.43
N GLN A 505 -25.73 -5.43 37.99
CA GLN A 505 -26.41 -6.56 38.60
C GLN A 505 -26.76 -7.68 37.59
N ARG A 506 -27.12 -7.32 36.36
CA ARG A 506 -27.35 -8.30 35.28
C ARG A 506 -26.06 -9.02 34.89
N LEU A 507 -24.95 -8.30 34.81
CA LEU A 507 -23.65 -8.85 34.44
C LEU A 507 -23.14 -9.81 35.51
N LEU A 508 -23.20 -9.42 36.79
CA LEU A 508 -22.86 -10.28 37.93
C LEU A 508 -23.71 -11.57 37.98
N ASN A 509 -24.99 -11.49 37.62
CA ASN A 509 -25.89 -12.64 37.59
C ASN A 509 -25.66 -13.57 36.37
N SER A 510 -24.87 -13.14 35.38
CA SER A 510 -24.60 -13.89 34.15
C SER A 510 -23.21 -14.57 34.12
N MET A 511 -22.37 -14.33 35.13
CA MET A 511 -21.03 -14.93 35.22
C MET A 511 -21.10 -16.37 35.77
N PRO A 512 -20.47 -17.36 35.09
CA PRO A 512 -20.35 -18.71 35.63
C PRO A 512 -19.46 -18.74 36.90
N GLU A 513 -19.77 -19.64 37.85
CA GLU A 513 -19.18 -19.71 39.21
C GLU A 513 -17.63 -19.86 39.27
N THR A 514 -16.94 -20.03 38.15
CA THR A 514 -15.47 -20.16 38.09
C THR A 514 -14.69 -18.84 37.98
N SER A 515 -15.35 -17.68 37.87
CA SER A 515 -14.66 -16.38 37.66
C SER A 515 -14.44 -15.52 38.91
N SER A 516 -14.58 -16.05 40.13
CA SER A 516 -14.47 -15.28 41.40
C SER A 516 -13.05 -14.83 41.81
N LYS A 517 -12.09 -14.74 40.87
CA LYS A 517 -10.68 -14.40 41.17
C LYS A 517 -10.03 -13.30 40.33
N ILE A 518 -10.78 -12.53 39.52
CA ILE A 518 -10.18 -11.51 38.61
C ILE A 518 -10.55 -10.06 38.94
N LEU A 519 -11.18 -9.76 40.08
CA LEU A 519 -11.35 -8.37 40.51
C LEU A 519 -10.92 -8.19 41.98
N PRO A 520 -9.90 -7.37 42.28
CA PRO A 520 -9.71 -6.87 43.63
C PRO A 520 -10.85 -5.90 43.97
N LYS A 521 -11.22 -5.89 45.25
CA LYS A 521 -12.24 -5.02 45.87
C LYS A 521 -12.02 -3.54 45.64
#